data_AF-A0A952HPC5-F1
#
_entry.id   AF-A0A952HPC5-F1
#
_cell.length_a   1.000
_cell.length_b   1.000
_cell.length_c   1.000
_cell.angle_alpha   90.00
_cell.angle_beta   90.00
_cell.angle_gamma   90.00
#
_symmetry.space_group_name_H-M   'P 1'
#
loop_
_entity.id
_entity.type
_entity.pdbx_description
1 polymer ?
#
loop_
_entity_poly.entity_id
_entity_poly.type
_entity_poly.pdbx_seq_one_letter_code
_entity_poly.pdbx_strand_id
1 'polypeptide(L)'
;MNKPDSLTDNEVAFSAINLFCNKPIGPAPDWQELEDFRAHRLSSERMAEILSHVANDPEQFQQWQDLKDASDWVAIEQDEELAKSAELTAPLTDLQQAKQRNSSPSVGQWLSGLWDSVMGQPTMAFGGAAAALALAVLVVPSLLRSPDASLDELLETTFDTYIGSGVTLPAETLVPRVTRSTGLVIGEPSTEEVARHHLQLGMQKAFLRLSSNPNDTWSDWAEELPVEAMDCATTSEPESCQAAADDHLSLGNWALMSYFACSQGTVGTGDDFWQSQLKIYQGFEARTSVTDSAIVNSVFGSRSAPVSQQELCTAVTEIMKAGL
;
A
#
# COMPACT_ATOMS: atom_id res chain seq x y z
N MET A 1 31.29 -7.24 -1.97
CA MET A 1 31.07 -8.50 -1.23
C MET A 1 30.30 -8.13 0.02
N ASN A 2 28.98 -8.03 -0.11
CA ASN A 2 28.09 -7.67 0.99
C ASN A 2 27.50 -8.94 1.59
N LYS A 3 27.41 -8.97 2.92
CA LYS A 3 26.99 -10.11 3.72
C LYS A 3 25.62 -10.63 3.25
N PRO A 4 25.41 -11.94 3.20
CA PRO A 4 24.06 -12.48 3.07
C PRO A 4 23.28 -12.12 4.33
N ASP A 5 22.06 -11.62 4.15
CA ASP A 5 21.08 -11.46 5.21
C ASP A 5 20.82 -12.84 5.82
N SER A 6 21.48 -13.11 6.93
CA SER A 6 21.24 -14.31 7.71
C SER A 6 19.90 -14.11 8.40
N LEU A 7 18.87 -14.81 7.90
CA LEU A 7 17.73 -15.21 8.72
C LEU A 7 18.26 -15.58 10.11
N THR A 8 17.64 -15.06 11.15
CA THR A 8 18.10 -15.38 12.51
C THR A 8 18.05 -16.91 12.67
N ASP A 9 19.06 -17.52 13.30
CA ASP A 9 19.16 -18.99 13.41
C ASP A 9 17.88 -19.62 13.98
N ASN A 10 17.08 -18.84 14.72
CA ASN A 10 15.75 -19.20 15.19
C ASN A 10 14.72 -19.34 14.06
N GLU A 11 14.64 -18.40 13.12
CA GLU A 11 13.69 -18.44 12.00
C GLU A 11 14.00 -19.61 11.04
N VAL A 12 15.28 -19.92 10.83
CA VAL A 12 15.71 -21.11 10.08
C VAL A 12 15.41 -22.40 10.85
N ALA A 13 15.58 -22.42 12.17
CA ALA A 13 15.24 -23.57 12.99
C ALA A 13 13.72 -23.83 13.03
N PHE A 14 12.88 -22.79 13.11
CA PHE A 14 11.42 -22.94 13.13
C PHE A 14 10.85 -23.37 11.77
N SER A 15 11.40 -22.86 10.67
CA SER A 15 11.04 -23.33 9.32
C SER A 15 11.53 -24.76 9.05
N ALA A 16 12.69 -25.16 9.59
CA ALA A 16 13.17 -26.54 9.49
C ALA A 16 12.36 -27.54 10.34
N ILE A 17 11.81 -27.13 11.49
CA ILE A 17 11.05 -28.03 12.39
C ILE A 17 9.66 -28.39 11.80
N ASN A 18 9.01 -27.46 11.10
CA ASN A 18 7.71 -27.71 10.44
C ASN A 18 7.80 -28.65 9.23
N LEU A 19 8.99 -28.82 8.64
CA LEU A 19 9.25 -29.75 7.53
C LEU A 19 9.23 -31.23 7.95
N PHE A 20 9.25 -31.55 9.25
CA PHE A 20 9.38 -32.92 9.75
C PHE A 20 8.13 -33.52 10.40
N CYS A 21 6.95 -32.86 10.34
CA CYS A 21 5.69 -33.38 10.90
C CYS A 21 5.85 -33.93 12.33
N ASN A 22 6.64 -33.26 13.17
CA ASN A 22 6.87 -33.72 14.53
C ASN A 22 5.60 -33.47 15.34
N LYS A 23 5.00 -34.55 15.86
CA LYS A 23 3.88 -34.42 16.78
C LYS A 23 4.35 -33.63 18.01
N PRO A 24 3.66 -32.55 18.39
CA PRO A 24 4.11 -31.74 19.51
C PRO A 24 4.13 -32.57 20.80
N ILE A 25 5.11 -32.27 21.65
CA ILE A 25 5.36 -33.03 22.87
C ILE A 25 4.50 -32.46 24.01
N GLY A 26 3.85 -33.33 24.77
CA GLY A 26 3.08 -32.94 25.94
C GLY A 26 1.69 -32.36 25.62
N PRO A 27 0.96 -31.90 26.64
CA PRO A 27 -0.37 -31.28 26.47
C PRO A 27 -0.25 -29.89 25.84
N ALA A 28 -1.22 -29.56 24.97
CA ALA A 28 -1.34 -28.23 24.36
C ALA A 28 -1.48 -27.16 25.46
N PRO A 29 -0.80 -26.01 25.33
CA PRO A 29 -0.89 -24.96 26.31
C PRO A 29 -2.23 -24.22 26.23
N ASP A 30 -2.64 -23.66 27.35
CA ASP A 30 -3.70 -22.66 27.40
C ASP A 30 -3.12 -21.23 27.31
N TRP A 31 -4.00 -20.23 27.21
CA TRP A 31 -3.62 -18.81 27.12
C TRP A 31 -2.76 -18.34 28.29
N GLN A 32 -2.98 -18.88 29.49
CA GLN A 32 -2.23 -18.49 30.68
C GLN A 32 -0.81 -19.05 30.63
N GLU A 33 -0.66 -20.30 30.18
CA GLU A 33 0.65 -20.92 29.97
C GLU A 33 1.45 -20.25 28.85
N LEU A 34 0.81 -19.77 27.77
CA LEU A 34 1.49 -18.99 26.73
C LEU A 34 2.02 -17.65 27.25
N GLU A 35 1.26 -16.97 28.12
CA GLU A 35 1.70 -15.74 28.77
C GLU A 35 2.82 -16.00 29.79
N ASP A 36 2.74 -17.10 30.54
CA ASP A 36 3.80 -17.51 31.47
C ASP A 36 5.07 -17.98 30.73
N PHE A 37 4.93 -18.56 29.54
CA PHE A 37 6.03 -18.87 28.63
C PHE A 37 6.74 -17.59 28.15
N ARG A 38 5.96 -16.61 27.66
CA ARG A 38 6.46 -15.29 27.23
C ARG A 38 7.21 -14.55 28.35
N ALA A 39 6.66 -14.61 29.56
CA ALA A 39 7.25 -14.00 30.76
C ALA A 39 8.37 -14.83 31.43
N HIS A 40 8.77 -15.97 30.83
CA HIS A 40 9.78 -16.90 31.37
C HIS A 40 9.50 -17.37 32.80
N ARG A 41 8.23 -17.58 33.14
CA ARG A 41 7.75 -18.03 34.46
C ARG A 41 7.58 -19.54 34.57
N LEU A 42 7.81 -20.28 33.48
CA LEU A 42 7.66 -21.73 33.42
C LEU A 42 8.98 -22.48 33.65
N SER A 43 8.88 -23.77 33.97
CA SER A 43 10.04 -24.66 34.02
C SER A 43 10.65 -24.83 32.62
N SER A 44 11.95 -25.10 32.54
CA SER A 44 12.64 -25.33 31.26
C SER A 44 12.04 -26.49 30.45
N GLU A 45 11.52 -27.51 31.13
CA GLU A 45 10.83 -28.65 30.53
C GLU A 45 9.49 -28.22 29.89
N ARG A 46 8.66 -27.49 30.64
CA ARG A 46 7.37 -26.99 30.11
C ARG A 46 7.57 -25.96 28.99
N MET A 47 8.59 -25.10 29.09
CA MET A 47 8.94 -24.19 28.01
C MET A 47 9.31 -24.91 26.71
N ALA A 48 10.03 -26.03 26.79
CA ALA A 48 10.37 -26.83 25.62
C ALA A 48 9.15 -27.52 25.01
N GLU A 49 8.21 -28.00 25.83
CA GLU A 49 6.93 -28.54 25.37
C GLU A 49 6.10 -27.48 24.66
N ILE A 50 5.92 -26.30 25.27
CA ILE A 50 5.16 -25.19 24.67
C ILE A 50 5.82 -24.74 23.37
N LEU A 51 7.14 -24.64 23.33
CA LEU A 51 7.86 -24.32 22.09
C LEU A 51 7.63 -25.37 21.01
N SER A 52 7.50 -26.64 21.38
CA SER A 52 7.12 -27.70 20.44
C SER A 52 5.70 -27.51 19.91
N HIS A 53 4.74 -27.05 20.72
CA HIS A 53 3.38 -26.72 20.26
C HIS A 53 3.37 -25.48 19.38
N VAL A 54 3.97 -24.37 19.83
CA VAL A 54 4.09 -23.12 19.06
C VAL A 54 4.81 -23.35 17.72
N ALA A 55 5.76 -24.28 17.67
CA ALA A 55 6.48 -24.60 16.43
C ALA A 55 5.69 -25.47 15.46
N ASN A 56 4.77 -26.34 15.92
CA ASN A 56 4.14 -27.38 15.09
C ASN A 56 2.61 -27.29 15.00
N ASP A 57 1.97 -26.38 15.76
CA ASP A 57 0.53 -26.14 15.75
C ASP A 57 0.25 -24.68 15.32
N PRO A 58 -0.35 -24.47 14.13
CA PRO A 58 -0.66 -23.13 13.63
C PRO A 58 -1.58 -22.32 14.55
N GLU A 59 -2.51 -22.98 15.25
CA GLU A 59 -3.44 -22.30 16.16
C GLU A 59 -2.67 -21.73 17.36
N GLN A 60 -1.78 -22.53 17.95
CA GLN A 60 -0.94 -22.12 19.09
C GLN A 60 0.09 -21.06 18.71
N PHE A 61 0.60 -21.12 17.48
CA PHE A 61 1.48 -20.09 16.94
C PHE A 61 0.76 -18.75 16.81
N GLN A 62 -0.47 -18.74 16.28
CA GLN A 62 -1.25 -17.52 16.14
C GLN A 62 -1.58 -16.90 17.52
N GLN A 63 -2.00 -17.73 18.48
CA GLN A 63 -2.28 -17.25 19.84
C GLN A 63 -1.05 -16.62 20.52
N TRP A 64 0.13 -17.18 20.27
CA TRP A 64 1.39 -16.60 20.76
C TRP A 64 1.73 -15.26 20.10
N GLN A 65 1.47 -15.11 18.80
CA GLN A 65 1.64 -13.82 18.11
C GLN A 65 0.67 -12.76 18.64
N ASP A 66 -0.61 -13.10 18.80
CA ASP A 66 -1.63 -12.19 19.31
C ASP A 66 -1.26 -11.64 20.70
N LEU A 67 -0.68 -12.48 21.56
CA LEU A 67 -0.17 -12.06 22.88
C LEU A 67 1.02 -11.10 22.78
N LYS A 68 1.90 -11.31 21.80
CA LYS A 68 3.04 -10.43 21.56
C LYS A 68 2.57 -9.07 21.08
N ASP A 69 1.69 -9.04 20.09
CA ASP A 69 1.14 -7.81 19.52
C ASP A 69 0.34 -7.01 20.57
N ALA A 70 -0.48 -7.70 21.38
CA ALA A 70 -1.19 -7.07 22.49
C ALA A 70 -0.22 -6.44 23.51
N SER A 71 0.92 -7.08 23.78
CA SER A 71 1.92 -6.55 24.71
C SER A 71 2.69 -5.35 24.14
N ASP A 72 2.98 -5.36 22.84
CA ASP A 72 3.63 -4.26 22.15
C ASP A 72 2.70 -3.03 22.09
N TRP A 73 1.39 -3.25 21.87
CA TRP A 73 0.37 -2.20 21.96
C TRP A 73 0.30 -1.54 23.34
N VAL A 74 0.31 -2.32 24.42
CA VAL A 74 0.30 -1.78 25.79
C VAL A 74 1.58 -1.00 26.09
N ALA A 75 2.73 -1.42 25.55
CA ALA A 75 3.99 -0.68 25.71
C ALA A 75 3.95 0.68 25.00
N ILE A 76 3.42 0.72 23.78
CA ILE A 76 3.24 1.97 23.01
C ILE A 76 2.29 2.93 23.74
N GLU A 77 1.16 2.43 24.24
CA GLU A 77 0.18 3.27 24.96
C GLU A 77 0.75 3.82 26.27
N GLN A 78 1.54 3.02 27.01
CA GLN A 78 2.25 3.49 28.21
C GLN A 78 3.30 4.55 27.88
N ASP A 79 4.05 4.38 26.79
CA ASP A 79 5.05 5.35 26.35
C ASP A 79 4.40 6.66 25.87
N GLU A 80 3.23 6.60 25.22
CA GLU A 80 2.44 7.78 24.87
C GLU A 80 1.87 8.51 26.09
N GLU A 81 1.41 7.80 27.11
CA GLU A 81 0.95 8.41 28.38
C GLU A 81 2.11 9.04 29.18
N LEU A 82 3.28 8.39 29.16
CA LEU A 82 4.50 8.95 29.75
C LEU A 82 4.99 10.20 28.99
N ALA A 83 4.88 10.22 27.67
CA ALA A 83 5.19 11.40 26.85
C ALA A 83 4.22 12.56 27.13
N LYS A 84 2.90 12.29 27.20
CA LYS A 84 1.87 13.30 27.51
C LYS A 84 2.02 13.88 28.93
N SER A 85 2.45 13.06 29.89
CA SER A 85 2.69 13.54 31.27
C SER A 85 4.02 14.31 31.42
N ALA A 86 5.03 13.99 30.60
CA ALA A 86 6.28 14.77 30.55
C ALA A 86 6.07 16.18 29.94
N GLU A 87 5.18 16.33 28.95
CA GLU A 87 4.88 17.61 28.31
C GLU A 87 4.14 18.60 29.24
N LEU A 88 3.40 18.10 30.24
CA LEU A 88 2.76 18.92 31.27
C LEU A 88 3.72 19.46 32.36
N THR A 89 5.01 19.11 32.30
CA THR A 89 6.01 19.50 33.31
C THR A 89 7.14 20.39 32.76
N ALA A 90 6.93 21.08 31.64
CA ALA A 90 7.84 22.13 31.20
C ALA A 90 7.58 23.45 31.97
N PRO A 91 8.61 24.09 32.56
CA PRO A 91 8.42 25.25 33.41
C PRO A 91 7.93 26.49 32.64
N LEU A 92 6.89 27.12 33.18
CA LEU A 92 6.34 28.46 32.89
C LEU A 92 7.45 29.54 32.81
N THR A 93 8.18 29.60 31.70
CA THR A 93 9.23 30.62 31.51
C THR A 93 9.16 31.40 30.20
N ASP A 94 8.17 31.15 29.33
CA ASP A 94 8.02 31.88 28.06
C ASP A 94 6.73 32.70 27.91
N LEU A 95 5.84 32.69 28.90
CA LEU A 95 4.60 33.48 28.89
C LEU A 95 4.75 34.96 29.33
N GLN A 96 5.98 35.49 29.39
CA GLN A 96 6.24 36.91 29.69
C GLN A 96 6.81 37.74 28.53
N GLN A 97 7.13 37.16 27.36
CA GLN A 97 7.59 37.94 26.20
C GLN A 97 6.52 38.22 25.13
N ALA A 98 5.33 37.62 25.22
CA ALA A 98 4.25 37.83 24.24
C ALA A 98 3.30 39.02 24.54
N LYS A 99 3.72 40.00 25.36
CA LYS A 99 2.91 41.18 25.71
C LYS A 99 3.55 42.51 25.33
N GLN A 100 4.12 42.59 24.13
CA GLN A 100 4.44 43.87 23.49
C GLN A 100 4.49 43.74 21.97
N ARG A 101 3.30 43.74 21.34
CA ARG A 101 2.99 44.51 20.12
C ARG A 101 1.57 44.19 19.66
N ASN A 102 0.62 44.97 20.16
CA ASN A 102 -0.66 45.19 19.49
C ASN A 102 -0.43 45.99 18.22
N SER A 103 -0.78 45.43 17.07
CA SER A 103 -1.41 46.16 15.96
C SER A 103 -1.84 45.18 14.87
N SER A 104 -3.15 45.00 14.73
CA SER A 104 -3.84 44.57 13.50
C SER A 104 -4.97 45.58 13.26
N PRO A 105 -5.54 45.72 12.05
CA PRO A 105 -5.46 44.79 10.91
C PRO A 105 -5.22 45.44 9.52
N SER A 106 -4.65 44.70 8.57
CA SER A 106 -4.94 44.91 7.14
C SER A 106 -4.87 43.58 6.38
N VAL A 107 -6.02 43.16 5.85
CA VAL A 107 -6.23 41.91 5.09
C VAL A 107 -6.01 42.18 3.59
N GLY A 108 -4.90 42.82 3.21
CA GLY A 108 -4.80 43.34 1.83
C GLY A 108 -3.42 43.67 1.28
N GLN A 109 -2.33 43.10 1.79
CA GLN A 109 -0.96 43.46 1.32
C GLN A 109 -0.06 42.29 0.87
N TRP A 110 -0.54 41.04 0.88
CA TRP A 110 0.24 39.91 0.33
C TRP A 110 0.22 39.86 -1.22
N LEU A 111 -0.76 40.44 -1.91
CA LEU A 111 -0.84 40.32 -3.38
C LEU A 111 -0.18 41.46 -4.20
N SER A 112 0.77 42.23 -3.65
CA SER A 112 1.43 43.33 -4.40
C SER A 112 2.92 43.13 -4.71
N GLY A 113 3.47 41.92 -4.50
CA GLY A 113 4.89 41.65 -4.65
C GLY A 113 5.31 40.84 -5.89
N LEU A 114 4.48 40.69 -6.92
CA LEU A 114 4.77 39.77 -8.05
C LEU A 114 4.47 40.32 -9.45
N TRP A 115 4.36 41.65 -9.62
CA TRP A 115 3.99 42.26 -10.91
C TRP A 115 4.93 43.34 -11.45
N ASP A 116 6.10 43.55 -10.86
CA ASP A 116 7.06 44.60 -11.31
C ASP A 116 8.33 44.06 -12.02
N SER A 117 8.31 42.84 -12.57
CA SER A 117 9.43 42.31 -13.36
C SER A 117 9.13 42.00 -14.83
N VAL A 118 8.01 42.46 -15.41
CA VAL A 118 7.62 42.11 -16.80
C VAL A 118 7.36 43.29 -17.75
N MET A 119 7.39 44.55 -17.31
CA MET A 119 7.21 45.69 -18.23
C MET A 119 8.42 46.62 -18.22
N GLY A 120 9.34 46.42 -19.17
CA GLY A 120 10.56 47.24 -19.27
C GLY A 120 11.32 47.23 -20.61
N GLN A 121 10.70 46.82 -21.72
CA GLN A 121 11.13 47.02 -23.13
C GLN A 121 12.60 46.64 -23.52
N PRO A 122 13.02 46.82 -24.79
CA PRO A 122 12.86 45.83 -25.85
C PRO A 122 14.20 45.43 -26.50
N THR A 123 14.28 44.28 -27.18
CA THR A 123 14.76 44.17 -28.58
C THR A 123 15.02 42.72 -29.02
N MET A 124 14.44 42.43 -30.18
CA MET A 124 14.97 41.63 -31.29
C MET A 124 15.18 40.11 -31.16
N ALA A 125 14.24 39.41 -31.80
CA ALA A 125 14.49 38.41 -32.83
C ALA A 125 15.17 37.10 -32.43
N PHE A 126 14.36 36.14 -31.98
CA PHE A 126 14.44 34.73 -32.41
C PHE A 126 13.02 34.14 -32.42
N GLY A 127 12.33 34.37 -33.54
CA GLY A 127 11.14 33.61 -33.88
C GLY A 127 11.54 32.22 -34.35
N GLY A 128 10.81 31.18 -33.92
CA GLY A 128 10.75 29.92 -34.67
C GLY A 128 11.02 28.61 -33.94
N ALA A 129 10.91 28.51 -32.60
CA ALA A 129 11.04 27.19 -31.94
C ALA A 129 10.02 26.87 -30.82
N ALA A 130 9.35 27.86 -30.23
CA ALA A 130 8.47 27.60 -29.06
C ALA A 130 7.01 27.23 -29.41
N ALA A 131 6.56 27.42 -30.66
CA ALA A 131 5.18 27.10 -31.05
C ALA A 131 4.99 25.64 -31.52
N ALA A 132 6.07 24.94 -31.88
CA ALA A 132 5.99 23.54 -32.32
C ALA A 132 5.89 22.54 -31.15
N LEU A 133 6.42 22.89 -29.97
CA LEU A 133 6.32 22.03 -28.77
C LEU A 133 4.94 22.14 -28.08
N ALA A 134 4.28 23.29 -28.15
CA ALA A 134 2.92 23.45 -27.61
C ALA A 134 1.83 22.83 -28.51
N LEU A 135 2.09 22.65 -29.81
CA LEU A 135 1.15 22.00 -30.75
C LEU A 135 1.41 20.50 -30.94
N ALA A 136 2.59 19.98 -30.58
CA ALA A 136 2.85 18.54 -30.54
C ALA A 136 2.20 17.84 -29.34
N VAL A 137 1.95 18.57 -28.25
CA VAL A 137 1.27 18.04 -27.04
C VAL A 137 -0.27 18.11 -27.16
N LEU A 138 -0.82 18.81 -28.15
CA LEU A 138 -2.28 19.00 -28.30
C LEU A 138 -2.93 18.22 -29.46
N VAL A 139 -2.18 17.46 -30.27
CA VAL A 139 -2.73 16.81 -31.49
C VAL A 139 -2.55 15.28 -31.54
N VAL A 140 -1.97 14.64 -30.53
CA VAL A 140 -1.97 13.16 -30.42
C VAL A 140 -2.23 12.83 -28.94
N PRO A 141 -3.43 12.38 -28.53
CA PRO A 141 -3.95 11.06 -28.92
C PRO A 141 -5.49 10.99 -28.99
N SER A 142 -6.10 11.25 -30.13
CA SER A 142 -7.54 10.97 -30.35
C SER A 142 -7.83 10.07 -31.56
N LEU A 143 -6.79 9.56 -32.23
CA LEU A 143 -6.93 8.76 -33.46
C LEU A 143 -6.51 7.28 -33.33
N LEU A 144 -6.28 6.76 -32.11
CA LEU A 144 -5.85 5.36 -31.90
C LEU A 144 -6.65 4.58 -30.85
N ARG A 145 -7.81 5.07 -30.39
CA ARG A 145 -8.66 4.24 -29.51
C ARG A 145 -9.49 3.29 -30.35
N SER A 146 -8.91 2.12 -30.63
CA SER A 146 -9.66 0.95 -31.07
C SER A 146 -10.76 0.67 -30.03
N PRO A 147 -12.02 0.43 -30.43
CA PRO A 147 -13.11 0.15 -29.49
C PRO A 147 -12.89 -1.15 -28.68
N ASP A 148 -11.89 -1.95 -29.06
CA ASP A 148 -11.56 -3.24 -28.46
C ASP A 148 -10.17 -3.27 -27.77
N ALA A 149 -9.63 -2.13 -27.35
CA ALA A 149 -8.35 -2.11 -26.62
C ALA A 149 -8.41 -3.04 -25.39
N SER A 150 -7.41 -3.92 -25.23
CA SER A 150 -7.37 -4.84 -24.10
C SER A 150 -7.19 -4.07 -22.78
N LEU A 151 -7.57 -4.69 -21.65
CA LEU A 151 -7.39 -4.07 -20.34
C LEU A 151 -5.92 -3.67 -20.10
N ASP A 152 -4.99 -4.53 -20.50
CA ASP A 152 -3.56 -4.30 -20.34
C ASP A 152 -3.09 -3.12 -21.21
N GLU A 153 -3.60 -2.98 -22.43
CA GLU A 153 -3.30 -1.83 -23.29
C GLU A 153 -3.81 -0.51 -22.69
N LEU A 154 -5.01 -0.54 -22.09
CA LEU A 154 -5.58 0.62 -21.39
C LEU A 154 -4.77 0.98 -20.15
N LEU A 155 -4.28 -0.01 -19.40
CA LEU A 155 -3.43 0.20 -18.23
C LEU A 155 -2.09 0.82 -18.63
N GLU A 156 -1.40 0.24 -19.61
CA GLU A 156 -0.13 0.74 -20.12
C GLU A 156 -0.24 2.18 -20.60
N THR A 157 -1.26 2.49 -21.42
CA THR A 157 -1.51 3.85 -21.91
C THR A 157 -1.76 4.82 -20.75
N THR A 158 -2.42 4.37 -19.69
CA THR A 158 -2.70 5.22 -18.53
C THR A 158 -1.43 5.49 -17.73
N PHE A 159 -0.59 4.48 -17.49
CA PHE A 159 0.70 4.67 -16.84
C PHE A 159 1.56 5.69 -17.58
N ASP A 160 1.67 5.57 -18.90
CA ASP A 160 2.47 6.50 -19.70
C ASP A 160 1.94 7.93 -19.63
N THR A 161 0.61 8.08 -19.64
CA THR A 161 -0.05 9.38 -19.46
C THR A 161 0.24 9.98 -18.08
N TYR A 162 0.17 9.16 -17.05
CA TYR A 162 0.35 9.57 -15.66
C TYR A 162 1.81 9.92 -15.33
N ILE A 163 2.77 9.15 -15.85
CA ILE A 163 4.21 9.46 -15.70
C ILE A 163 4.55 10.74 -16.46
N GLY A 164 4.00 10.92 -17.67
CA GLY A 164 4.21 12.10 -18.50
C GLY A 164 3.70 13.41 -17.89
N SER A 165 2.74 13.36 -16.95
CA SER A 165 2.19 14.55 -16.30
C SER A 165 3.00 15.05 -15.11
N GLY A 166 4.08 14.36 -14.71
CA GLY A 166 5.01 14.84 -13.66
C GLY A 166 4.40 14.90 -12.26
N VAL A 167 3.42 14.03 -12.02
CA VAL A 167 2.60 13.98 -10.81
C VAL A 167 3.43 13.41 -9.65
N THR A 168 3.37 14.05 -8.47
CA THR A 168 4.22 13.73 -7.30
C THR A 168 3.61 12.64 -6.42
N LEU A 169 4.36 11.95 -5.57
CA LEU A 169 3.75 11.01 -4.61
C LEU A 169 2.92 11.76 -3.55
N PRO A 170 1.78 11.19 -3.09
CA PRO A 170 1.05 11.74 -1.94
C PRO A 170 1.94 11.80 -0.69
N ALA A 171 1.69 12.78 0.18
CA ALA A 171 2.50 13.02 1.37
C ALA A 171 2.34 11.94 2.45
N GLU A 172 1.16 11.31 2.53
CA GLU A 172 0.84 10.26 3.49
C GLU A 172 0.81 8.91 2.79
N THR A 173 1.42 7.90 3.41
CA THR A 173 1.30 6.50 2.99
C THR A 173 0.05 5.86 3.57
N LEU A 174 -0.41 4.79 2.93
CA LEU A 174 -1.37 3.88 3.57
C LEU A 174 -0.61 3.05 4.60
N VAL A 175 -1.15 2.92 5.82
CA VAL A 175 -0.57 2.03 6.83
C VAL A 175 -0.77 0.58 6.35
N PRO A 176 0.31 -0.14 6.00
CA PRO A 176 0.21 -1.55 5.64
C PRO A 176 -0.20 -2.34 6.89
N ARG A 177 -1.20 -3.20 6.77
CA ARG A 177 -1.44 -4.22 7.80
C ARG A 177 -0.58 -5.41 7.40
N VAL A 178 0.56 -5.56 8.07
CA VAL A 178 1.41 -6.73 7.86
C VAL A 178 0.72 -7.97 8.43
N THR A 179 -0.18 -8.59 7.68
CA THR A 179 -0.59 -9.97 7.97
C THR A 179 0.42 -10.87 7.30
N ARG A 180 1.40 -11.39 8.06
CA ARG A 180 2.26 -12.49 7.59
C ARG A 180 1.36 -13.65 7.19
N SER A 181 1.18 -13.88 5.88
CA SER A 181 0.43 -15.03 5.38
C SER A 181 1.19 -16.30 5.75
N THR A 182 0.62 -17.09 6.65
CA THR A 182 1.15 -18.41 7.03
C THR A 182 0.84 -19.49 5.99
N GLY A 183 -0.02 -19.20 5.00
CA GLY A 183 -0.50 -20.17 4.00
C GLY A 183 0.60 -20.72 3.09
N LEU A 184 1.66 -19.95 2.83
CA LEU A 184 2.80 -20.39 2.02
C LEU A 184 3.68 -21.46 2.70
N VAL A 185 3.49 -21.71 4.00
CA VAL A 185 4.35 -22.63 4.75
C VAL A 185 3.79 -24.07 4.73
N ILE A 186 2.47 -24.27 4.64
CA ILE A 186 1.84 -25.61 4.72
C ILE A 186 0.49 -25.67 3.97
N GLY A 187 0.48 -25.65 2.63
CA GLY A 187 -0.75 -25.89 1.85
C GLY A 187 -0.68 -25.44 0.41
N GLU A 188 -1.61 -25.95 -0.43
CA GLU A 188 -1.93 -25.24 -1.67
C GLU A 188 -2.50 -23.88 -1.28
N PRO A 189 -1.96 -22.76 -1.80
CA PRO A 189 -2.46 -21.44 -1.46
C PRO A 189 -3.93 -21.34 -1.89
N SER A 190 -4.76 -20.82 -1.01
CA SER A 190 -6.16 -20.53 -1.34
C SER A 190 -6.23 -19.47 -2.44
N THR A 191 -7.30 -19.47 -3.23
CA THR A 191 -7.55 -18.45 -4.26
C THR A 191 -7.56 -17.04 -3.67
N GLU A 192 -8.00 -16.89 -2.42
CA GLU A 192 -7.95 -15.61 -1.69
C GLU A 192 -6.51 -15.19 -1.37
N GLU A 193 -5.65 -16.10 -0.93
CA GLU A 193 -4.24 -15.78 -0.69
C GLU A 193 -3.52 -15.40 -1.99
N VAL A 194 -3.76 -16.13 -3.07
CA VAL A 194 -3.22 -15.82 -4.41
C VAL A 194 -3.66 -14.41 -4.83
N ALA A 195 -4.96 -14.11 -4.67
CA ALA A 195 -5.55 -12.82 -4.99
C ALA A 195 -4.94 -11.68 -4.17
N ARG A 196 -4.81 -11.84 -2.84
CA ARG A 196 -4.21 -10.82 -1.96
C ARG A 196 -2.76 -10.56 -2.33
N HIS A 197 -1.99 -11.64 -2.46
CA HIS A 197 -0.57 -11.60 -2.78
C HIS A 197 -0.31 -10.88 -4.11
N HIS A 198 -1.07 -11.23 -5.14
CA HIS A 198 -0.92 -10.59 -6.45
C HIS A 198 -1.45 -9.15 -6.48
N LEU A 199 -2.49 -8.84 -5.72
CA LEU A 199 -2.98 -7.47 -5.54
C LEU A 199 -1.87 -6.59 -4.94
N GLN A 200 -1.22 -7.05 -3.87
CA GLN A 200 -0.09 -6.36 -3.24
C GLN A 200 1.14 -6.26 -4.16
N LEU A 201 1.50 -7.36 -4.84
CA LEU A 201 2.59 -7.35 -5.84
C LEU A 201 2.31 -6.36 -6.97
N GLY A 202 1.05 -6.23 -7.41
CA GLY A 202 0.63 -5.25 -8.40
C GLY A 202 0.82 -3.82 -7.90
N MET A 203 0.43 -3.55 -6.66
CA MET A 203 0.68 -2.25 -6.03
C MET A 203 2.18 -1.94 -5.97
N GLN A 204 3.01 -2.88 -5.56
CA GLN A 204 4.46 -2.69 -5.51
C GLN A 204 5.05 -2.40 -6.89
N LYS A 205 4.69 -3.17 -7.92
CA LYS A 205 5.17 -2.96 -9.30
C LYS A 205 4.76 -1.60 -9.84
N ALA A 206 3.51 -1.20 -9.62
CA ALA A 206 3.07 0.14 -9.99
C ALA A 206 3.85 1.23 -9.24
N PHE A 207 4.11 1.04 -7.96
CA PHE A 207 4.90 1.99 -7.19
C PHE A 207 6.30 2.16 -7.77
N LEU A 208 7.02 1.05 -8.00
CA LEU A 208 8.36 1.08 -8.58
C LEU A 208 8.38 1.68 -9.98
N ARG A 209 7.29 1.55 -10.74
CA ARG A 209 7.15 2.16 -12.07
C ARG A 209 6.87 3.67 -11.99
N LEU A 210 6.06 4.11 -11.03
CA LEU A 210 5.64 5.50 -10.87
C LEU A 210 6.68 6.36 -10.13
N SER A 211 7.45 5.74 -9.24
CA SER A 211 8.35 6.45 -8.34
C SER A 211 9.75 6.56 -8.92
N SER A 212 10.13 7.79 -9.33
CA SER A 212 11.50 8.09 -9.75
C SER A 212 12.40 8.58 -8.60
N ASN A 213 11.80 9.03 -7.49
CA ASN A 213 12.47 9.46 -6.25
C ASN A 213 11.47 9.37 -5.09
N PRO A 214 11.26 8.18 -4.51
CA PRO A 214 10.38 8.03 -3.35
C PRO A 214 10.94 8.73 -2.12
N ASN A 215 10.06 9.22 -1.24
CA ASN A 215 10.47 9.56 0.12
C ASN A 215 10.68 8.27 0.93
N ASP A 216 11.37 8.37 2.06
CA ASP A 216 11.71 7.21 2.89
C ASP A 216 10.45 6.40 3.28
N THR A 217 9.35 7.08 3.60
CA THR A 217 8.10 6.43 4.03
C THR A 217 7.47 5.56 2.94
N TRP A 218 7.45 6.02 1.68
CA TRP A 218 6.93 5.23 0.56
C TRP A 218 7.87 4.10 0.16
N SER A 219 9.18 4.30 0.32
CA SER A 219 10.17 3.22 0.14
C SER A 219 9.93 2.10 1.15
N ASP A 220 9.83 2.44 2.43
CA ASP A 220 9.56 1.48 3.51
C ASP A 220 8.24 0.72 3.24
N TRP A 221 7.17 1.43 2.86
CA TRP A 221 5.90 0.80 2.50
C TRP A 221 6.02 -0.20 1.36
N ALA A 222 6.80 0.10 0.32
CA ALA A 222 6.97 -0.78 -0.83
C ALA A 222 7.84 -2.01 -0.51
N GLU A 223 8.78 -1.88 0.42
CA GLU A 223 9.63 -2.99 0.90
C GLU A 223 8.84 -4.03 1.69
N GLU A 224 7.72 -3.64 2.31
CA GLU A 224 6.83 -4.57 3.02
C GLU A 224 5.93 -5.40 2.09
N LEU A 225 5.82 -5.02 0.81
CA LEU A 225 4.99 -5.73 -0.16
C LEU A 225 5.72 -6.90 -0.82
N PRO A 226 5.00 -7.92 -1.31
CA PRO A 226 5.61 -9.05 -2.01
C PRO A 226 6.38 -8.60 -3.25
N VAL A 227 7.59 -9.14 -3.43
CA VAL A 227 8.45 -8.91 -4.61
C VAL A 227 8.35 -10.01 -5.67
N GLU A 228 7.90 -11.20 -5.27
CA GLU A 228 7.81 -12.37 -6.14
C GLU A 228 6.35 -12.77 -6.36
N ALA A 229 6.06 -13.31 -7.54
CA ALA A 229 4.74 -13.90 -7.82
C ALA A 229 4.62 -15.26 -7.13
N MET A 230 3.40 -15.57 -6.69
CA MET A 230 3.09 -16.90 -6.15
C MET A 230 2.99 -17.91 -7.30
N ASP A 231 3.54 -19.12 -7.12
CA ASP A 231 3.50 -20.16 -8.14
C ASP A 231 2.14 -20.88 -8.14
N CYS A 232 1.37 -20.69 -9.21
CA CYS A 232 0.09 -21.36 -9.43
C CYS A 232 0.22 -22.79 -9.96
N ALA A 233 1.41 -23.21 -10.42
CA ALA A 233 1.59 -24.49 -11.12
C ALA A 233 1.37 -25.71 -10.22
N THR A 234 1.53 -25.55 -8.91
CA THR A 234 1.38 -26.63 -7.93
C THR A 234 -0.03 -26.73 -7.34
N THR A 235 -0.95 -25.86 -7.74
CA THR A 235 -2.33 -25.88 -7.26
C THR A 235 -3.16 -26.95 -7.98
N SER A 236 -4.26 -27.38 -7.35
CA SER A 236 -5.24 -28.27 -7.94
C SER A 236 -5.97 -27.68 -9.16
N GLU A 237 -6.01 -26.34 -9.29
CA GLU A 237 -6.64 -25.61 -10.40
C GLU A 237 -5.71 -24.52 -10.97
N PRO A 238 -4.63 -24.89 -11.70
CA PRO A 238 -3.59 -23.95 -12.09
C PRO A 238 -4.07 -22.84 -13.03
N GLU A 239 -5.01 -23.12 -13.93
CA GLU A 239 -5.57 -22.11 -14.85
C GLU A 239 -6.41 -21.07 -14.11
N SER A 240 -7.23 -21.51 -13.14
CA SER A 240 -8.07 -20.64 -12.31
C SER A 240 -7.21 -19.77 -11.40
N CYS A 241 -6.20 -20.39 -10.76
CA CYS A 241 -5.21 -19.69 -9.95
C CYS A 241 -4.48 -18.62 -10.78
N GLN A 242 -3.98 -18.99 -11.98
CA GLN A 242 -3.24 -18.05 -12.83
C GLN A 242 -4.11 -16.88 -13.28
N ALA A 243 -5.38 -17.14 -13.66
CA ALA A 243 -6.31 -16.07 -14.02
C ALA A 243 -6.54 -15.11 -12.84
N ALA A 244 -6.76 -15.64 -11.62
CA ALA A 244 -6.92 -14.81 -10.43
C ALA A 244 -5.65 -14.01 -10.10
N ALA A 245 -4.48 -14.62 -10.25
CA ALA A 245 -3.18 -13.98 -10.08
C ALA A 245 -2.99 -12.81 -11.06
N ASP A 246 -3.20 -13.03 -12.36
CA ASP A 246 -3.04 -12.01 -13.39
C ASP A 246 -4.02 -10.85 -13.19
N ASP A 247 -5.28 -11.17 -12.88
CA ASP A 247 -6.34 -10.19 -12.68
C ASP A 247 -6.08 -9.30 -11.45
N HIS A 248 -5.68 -9.89 -10.33
CA HIS A 248 -5.36 -9.13 -9.12
C HIS A 248 -4.04 -8.37 -9.25
N LEU A 249 -3.07 -8.87 -10.01
CA LEU A 249 -1.85 -8.14 -10.34
C LEU A 249 -2.18 -6.85 -11.11
N SER A 250 -2.99 -6.96 -12.17
CA SER A 250 -3.46 -5.81 -12.93
C SER A 250 -4.33 -4.88 -12.09
N LEU A 251 -5.19 -5.42 -11.22
CA LEU A 251 -6.01 -4.64 -10.30
C LEU A 251 -5.16 -3.82 -9.33
N GLY A 252 -4.11 -4.42 -8.77
CA GLY A 252 -3.18 -3.74 -7.86
C GLY A 252 -2.41 -2.62 -8.54
N ASN A 253 -1.95 -2.88 -9.76
CA ASN A 253 -1.29 -1.87 -10.57
C ASN A 253 -2.20 -0.65 -10.79
N TRP A 254 -3.43 -0.93 -11.23
CA TRP A 254 -4.44 0.10 -11.49
C TRP A 254 -4.86 0.86 -10.23
N ALA A 255 -5.10 0.14 -9.13
CA ALA A 255 -5.60 0.70 -7.89
C ALA A 255 -4.60 1.70 -7.31
N LEU A 256 -3.30 1.38 -7.26
CA LEU A 256 -2.30 2.30 -6.71
C LEU A 256 -2.18 3.58 -7.55
N MET A 257 -2.08 3.45 -8.87
CA MET A 257 -2.01 4.60 -9.78
C MET A 257 -3.25 5.49 -9.64
N SER A 258 -4.44 4.88 -9.62
CA SER A 258 -5.69 5.61 -9.43
C SER A 258 -5.78 6.26 -8.06
N TYR A 259 -5.24 5.61 -7.03
CA TYR A 259 -5.18 6.15 -5.67
C TYR A 259 -4.33 7.41 -5.63
N PHE A 260 -3.15 7.40 -6.28
CA PHE A 260 -2.31 8.59 -6.38
C PHE A 260 -3.01 9.72 -7.14
N ALA A 261 -3.69 9.41 -8.26
CA ALA A 261 -4.50 10.40 -8.98
C ALA A 261 -5.61 11.01 -8.11
N CYS A 262 -6.29 10.19 -7.31
CA CYS A 262 -7.33 10.64 -6.40
C CYS A 262 -6.79 11.51 -5.25
N SER A 263 -5.60 11.19 -4.72
CA SER A 263 -4.99 11.92 -3.60
C SER A 263 -4.52 13.33 -3.95
N GLN A 264 -4.21 13.59 -5.22
CA GLN A 264 -3.67 14.89 -5.68
C GLN A 264 -4.75 15.82 -6.23
N GLY A 265 -6.01 15.37 -6.24
CA GLY A 265 -7.12 16.10 -6.85
C GLY A 265 -7.00 16.17 -8.37
N THR A 266 -7.81 17.02 -9.00
CA THR A 266 -7.85 17.18 -10.47
C THR A 266 -6.61 17.86 -11.08
N VAL A 267 -5.54 18.08 -10.29
CA VAL A 267 -4.33 18.79 -10.73
C VAL A 267 -3.55 17.91 -11.71
N GLY A 268 -3.88 18.00 -12.99
CA GLY A 268 -3.14 17.39 -14.10
C GLY A 268 -3.83 16.23 -14.82
N THR A 269 -4.94 15.70 -14.29
CA THR A 269 -5.68 14.61 -14.93
C THR A 269 -6.98 15.13 -15.56
N GLY A 270 -7.05 15.21 -16.90
CA GLY A 270 -8.24 15.66 -17.62
C GLY A 270 -9.38 14.62 -17.66
N ASP A 271 -10.55 15.00 -18.17
CA ASP A 271 -11.74 14.12 -18.26
C ASP A 271 -11.46 12.79 -18.96
N ASP A 272 -10.61 12.81 -19.99
CA ASP A 272 -10.20 11.61 -20.74
C ASP A 272 -9.47 10.57 -19.88
N PHE A 273 -8.72 11.02 -18.86
CA PHE A 273 -8.06 10.13 -17.91
C PHE A 273 -9.10 9.41 -17.05
N TRP A 274 -10.08 10.15 -16.51
CA TRP A 274 -11.13 9.60 -15.66
C TRP A 274 -12.08 8.67 -16.41
N GLN A 275 -12.40 9.00 -17.67
CA GLN A 275 -13.12 8.08 -18.56
C GLN A 275 -12.34 6.80 -18.82
N SER A 276 -11.01 6.88 -18.94
CA SER A 276 -10.14 5.70 -19.03
C SER A 276 -10.19 4.86 -17.75
N GLN A 277 -10.11 5.49 -16.57
CA GLN A 277 -10.14 4.77 -15.29
C GLN A 277 -11.47 4.08 -15.07
N LEU A 278 -12.58 4.72 -15.46
CA LEU A 278 -13.90 4.11 -15.37
C LEU A 278 -14.04 2.89 -16.29
N LYS A 279 -13.49 2.95 -17.51
CA LYS A 279 -13.47 1.79 -18.43
C LYS A 279 -12.63 0.64 -17.88
N ILE A 280 -11.48 0.95 -17.28
CA ILE A 280 -10.63 -0.05 -16.64
C ILE A 280 -11.37 -0.71 -15.47
N TYR A 281 -12.03 0.07 -14.61
CA TYR A 281 -12.89 -0.45 -13.54
C TYR A 281 -13.96 -1.41 -14.07
N GLN A 282 -14.70 -1.02 -15.10
CA GLN A 282 -15.71 -1.86 -15.74
C GLN A 282 -15.10 -3.13 -16.35
N GLY A 283 -13.87 -3.05 -16.84
CA GLY A 283 -13.10 -4.20 -17.31
C GLY A 283 -12.80 -5.21 -16.21
N PHE A 284 -12.54 -4.75 -14.98
CA PHE A 284 -12.38 -5.63 -13.81
C PHE A 284 -13.72 -6.18 -13.30
N GLU A 285 -14.77 -5.36 -13.28
CA GLU A 285 -16.13 -5.77 -12.90
C GLU A 285 -16.67 -6.92 -13.78
N ALA A 286 -16.19 -7.02 -15.02
CA ALA A 286 -16.55 -8.11 -15.94
C ALA A 286 -15.78 -9.43 -15.69
N ARG A 287 -14.76 -9.45 -14.81
CA ARG A 287 -13.93 -10.64 -14.54
C ARG A 287 -14.39 -11.37 -13.29
N THR A 288 -14.79 -12.64 -13.43
CA THR A 288 -15.33 -13.45 -12.34
C THR A 288 -14.34 -13.68 -11.21
N SER A 289 -13.06 -13.87 -11.54
CA SER A 289 -11.93 -13.92 -10.61
C SER A 289 -11.87 -12.72 -9.66
N VAL A 290 -12.29 -11.53 -10.11
CA VAL A 290 -12.32 -10.29 -9.34
C VAL A 290 -13.64 -10.18 -8.57
N THR A 291 -14.79 -10.41 -9.22
CA THR A 291 -16.10 -10.27 -8.56
C THR A 291 -16.33 -11.30 -7.46
N ASP A 292 -15.78 -12.51 -7.62
CA ASP A 292 -15.93 -13.61 -6.66
C ASP A 292 -14.86 -13.55 -5.55
N SER A 293 -13.85 -12.69 -5.69
CA SER A 293 -12.78 -12.52 -4.71
C SER A 293 -13.31 -11.93 -3.41
N ALA A 294 -13.17 -12.67 -2.30
CA ALA A 294 -13.60 -12.22 -0.97
C ALA A 294 -12.96 -10.88 -0.54
N ILE A 295 -11.80 -10.54 -1.09
CA ILE A 295 -11.04 -9.33 -0.79
C ILE A 295 -11.77 -8.10 -1.30
N VAL A 296 -12.20 -8.12 -2.56
CA VAL A 296 -12.74 -6.94 -3.26
C VAL A 296 -14.22 -7.07 -3.60
N ASN A 297 -14.89 -8.15 -3.20
CA ASN A 297 -16.32 -8.35 -3.38
C ASN A 297 -17.17 -7.23 -2.76
N SER A 298 -16.72 -6.63 -1.65
CA SER A 298 -17.40 -5.46 -1.05
C SER A 298 -17.46 -4.25 -2.00
N VAL A 299 -16.52 -4.17 -2.95
CA VAL A 299 -16.42 -3.12 -3.97
C VAL A 299 -17.15 -3.53 -5.24
N PHE A 300 -16.92 -4.75 -5.74
CA PHE A 300 -17.42 -5.20 -7.05
C PHE A 300 -18.76 -5.97 -7.02
N GLY A 301 -19.06 -6.74 -5.97
CA GLY A 301 -20.18 -7.69 -6.01
C GLY A 301 -21.53 -7.17 -5.51
N SER A 302 -21.60 -5.92 -5.00
CA SER A 302 -22.87 -5.38 -4.46
C SER A 302 -23.13 -3.90 -4.75
N ARG A 303 -22.16 -3.18 -5.35
CA ARG A 303 -22.31 -1.77 -5.68
C ARG A 303 -22.59 -1.59 -7.16
N SER A 304 -23.43 -0.61 -7.48
CA SER A 304 -23.50 -0.09 -8.84
C SER A 304 -22.13 0.45 -9.24
N ALA A 305 -21.70 0.17 -10.48
CA ALA A 305 -20.51 0.76 -11.06
C ALA A 305 -20.45 2.28 -10.78
N PRO A 306 -19.29 2.82 -10.41
CA PRO A 306 -19.14 4.24 -10.12
C PRO A 306 -19.51 5.05 -11.35
N VAL A 307 -20.27 6.13 -11.19
CA VAL A 307 -20.67 7.03 -12.28
C VAL A 307 -19.99 8.40 -12.18
N SER A 308 -19.26 8.62 -11.09
CA SER A 308 -18.52 9.85 -10.82
C SER A 308 -17.07 9.57 -10.40
N GLN A 309 -16.21 10.57 -10.58
CA GLN A 309 -14.83 10.53 -10.09
C GLN A 309 -14.76 10.27 -8.57
N GLN A 310 -15.66 10.86 -7.79
CA GLN A 310 -15.67 10.70 -6.34
C GLN A 310 -16.00 9.27 -5.91
N GLU A 311 -16.99 8.64 -6.57
CA GLU A 311 -17.32 7.24 -6.32
C GLU A 311 -16.18 6.30 -6.74
N LEU A 312 -15.54 6.59 -7.87
CA LEU A 312 -14.37 5.83 -8.32
C LEU A 312 -13.22 5.94 -7.32
N CYS A 313 -12.90 7.14 -6.83
CA CYS A 313 -11.88 7.35 -5.80
C CYS A 313 -12.21 6.65 -4.49
N THR A 314 -13.50 6.55 -4.14
CA THR A 314 -13.95 5.79 -2.97
C THR A 314 -13.70 4.29 -3.18
N ALA A 315 -14.11 3.75 -4.33
CA ALA A 315 -13.89 2.35 -4.68
C ALA A 315 -12.40 1.98 -4.70
N VAL A 316 -11.56 2.81 -5.32
CA VAL A 316 -10.10 2.63 -5.34
C VAL A 316 -9.52 2.63 -3.93
N THR A 317 -9.95 3.55 -3.07
CA THR A 317 -9.48 3.60 -1.68
C THR A 317 -9.86 2.33 -0.91
N GLU A 318 -11.06 1.78 -1.15
CA GLU A 318 -11.49 0.52 -0.55
C GLU A 318 -10.70 -0.67 -1.07
N ILE A 319 -10.38 -0.73 -2.37
CA ILE A 319 -9.51 -1.77 -2.96
C ILE A 319 -8.11 -1.71 -2.35
N MET A 320 -7.52 -0.51 -2.26
CA MET A 320 -6.21 -0.31 -1.64
C MET A 320 -6.20 -0.80 -0.18
N LYS A 321 -7.25 -0.50 0.59
CA LYS A 321 -7.39 -0.97 1.98
C LYS A 321 -7.64 -2.46 2.09
N ALA A 322 -8.31 -3.07 1.11
CA ALA A 322 -8.57 -4.51 1.12
C ALA A 322 -7.30 -5.31 0.79
N GLY A 323 -6.38 -4.73 0.00
CA GLY A 323 -5.08 -5.32 -0.28
C GLY A 323 -4.05 -5.18 0.83
N LEU A 324 -4.28 -4.32 1.83
CA LEU A 324 -3.39 -4.09 2.99
C LEU A 324 -3.98 -4.72 4.25
#